data_AF-A0A0X8HFD4-F1
#
_entry.id   AF-A0A0X8HFD4-F1
#
_cell.length_a   1.000
_cell.length_b   1.000
_cell.length_c   1.000
_cell.angle_alpha   90.00
_cell.angle_beta   90.00
_cell.angle_gamma   90.00
#
_symmetry.space_group_name_H-M   'P 1'
#
loop_
_entity.id
_entity.type
_entity.pdbx_description
1 polymer ?
#
loop_
_entity_poly.entity_id
_entity_poly.type
_entity_poly.pdbx_seq_one_letter_code
_entity_poly.pdbx_strand_id
1 'polypeptide(L)'
;MRDLSDPNMADHSVTHLSLEQQARWIVERITPWSGSEGAAWAWYHNYPIAALGGRTPQQLVKDRHADDLLEYLSHADRGGYS
;
A
#
# COMPACT_ATOMS: atom_id res chain seq x y z
N MET A 1 22.80 12.32 11.75
CA MET A 1 23.17 11.92 10.38
C MET A 1 22.18 10.83 10.00
N ARG A 2 21.07 11.18 9.34
CA ARG A 2 20.03 10.23 8.94
C ARG A 2 20.39 9.77 7.54
N ASP A 3 20.70 8.48 7.42
CA ASP A 3 20.98 7.81 6.16
C ASP A 3 19.72 7.90 5.28
N LEU A 4 19.87 8.38 4.06
CA LEU A 4 18.79 8.61 3.09
C LEU A 4 18.79 7.52 1.99
N SER A 5 19.43 6.38 2.24
CA SER A 5 19.65 5.33 1.23
C SER A 5 18.79 4.07 1.41
N ASP A 6 17.89 4.04 2.39
CA ASP A 6 16.92 2.95 2.52
C ASP A 6 15.74 3.17 1.56
N PRO A 7 15.57 2.35 0.49
CA PRO A 7 14.37 2.40 -0.35
C PRO A 7 13.08 2.08 0.43
N ASN A 8 13.21 1.54 1.64
CA ASN A 8 12.10 1.32 2.58
C ASN A 8 11.60 2.63 3.23
N MET A 9 12.39 3.71 3.30
CA MET A 9 11.94 4.97 3.94
C MET A 9 10.84 5.71 3.17
N ALA A 10 10.76 5.51 1.85
CA ALA A 10 9.67 6.09 1.06
C ALA A 10 8.30 5.55 1.51
N ASP A 11 8.26 4.31 1.98
CA ASP A 11 7.09 3.60 2.46
C ASP A 11 6.61 4.10 3.84
N HIS A 12 7.54 4.21 4.80
CA HIS A 12 7.30 4.78 6.15
C HIS A 12 6.95 6.28 6.15
N SER A 13 7.27 6.98 5.06
CA SER A 13 6.87 8.38 4.88
C SER A 13 5.38 8.48 4.53
N VAL A 14 4.81 7.47 3.89
CA VAL A 14 3.39 7.43 3.48
C VAL A 14 2.50 7.37 4.71
N THR A 15 2.87 6.62 5.75
CA THR A 15 2.11 6.47 7.01
C THR A 15 1.82 7.79 7.75
N HIS A 16 2.62 8.84 7.48
CA HIS A 16 2.44 10.19 8.04
C HIS A 16 1.61 11.14 7.16
N LEU A 17 1.36 10.79 5.89
CA LEU A 17 0.55 11.59 4.96
C LEU A 17 -0.94 11.57 5.34
N SER A 18 -1.73 12.45 4.71
CA SER A 18 -3.19 12.39 4.86
C SER A 18 -3.75 11.09 4.28
N LEU A 19 -4.90 10.61 4.78
CA LEU A 19 -5.52 9.37 4.31
C LEU A 19 -5.73 9.34 2.79
N GLU A 20 -6.05 10.49 2.20
CA GLU A 20 -6.26 10.65 0.76
C GLU A 20 -4.94 10.51 -0.02
N GLN A 21 -3.86 11.08 0.50
CA GLN A 21 -2.52 10.93 -0.08
C GLN A 21 -2.00 9.50 0.04
N GLN A 22 -2.27 8.83 1.16
CA GLN A 22 -1.95 7.40 1.35
C GLN A 22 -2.67 6.51 0.34
N ALA A 23 -3.98 6.71 0.20
CA ALA A 23 -4.79 5.97 -0.75
C ALA A 23 -4.25 6.12 -2.17
N ARG A 24 -3.92 7.35 -2.57
CA ARG A 24 -3.36 7.64 -3.90
C ARG A 24 -2.02 6.92 -4.10
N TRP A 25 -1.11 7.00 -3.14
CA TRP A 25 0.18 6.34 -3.24
C TRP A 25 0.05 4.82 -3.39
N ILE A 26 -0.83 4.20 -2.60
CA ILE A 26 -1.11 2.76 -2.69
C ILE A 26 -1.67 2.41 -4.07
N VAL A 27 -2.64 3.19 -4.56
CA VAL A 27 -3.25 3.02 -5.88
C VAL A 27 -2.20 3.13 -6.99
N GLU A 28 -1.32 4.13 -6.95
CA GLU A 28 -0.23 4.29 -7.93
C GLU A 28 0.70 3.08 -7.94
N ARG A 29 1.01 2.53 -6.75
CA ARG A 29 1.85 1.34 -6.62
C ARG A 29 1.22 0.07 -7.19
N ILE A 30 -0.08 -0.13 -7.00
CA ILE A 30 -0.79 -1.32 -7.52
C ILE A 30 -1.32 -1.13 -8.95
N THR A 31 -1.33 0.09 -9.49
CA THR A 31 -1.75 0.37 -10.87
C THR A 31 -1.04 -0.52 -11.91
N PRO A 32 0.28 -0.78 -11.85
CA PRO A 32 0.93 -1.74 -12.74
C PRO A 32 0.39 -3.18 -12.58
N TRP A 33 -0.09 -3.57 -11.41
CA TRP A 33 -0.65 -4.90 -11.16
C TRP A 33 -2.12 -5.02 -11.56
N SER A 34 -2.90 -3.95 -11.36
CA SER A 34 -4.33 -3.91 -11.72
C SER A 34 -4.56 -3.62 -13.21
N GLY A 35 -3.54 -3.10 -13.90
CA GLY A 35 -3.58 -2.72 -15.31
C GLY A 35 -4.24 -1.36 -15.58
N SER A 36 -4.83 -0.70 -14.60
CA SER A 36 -5.45 0.63 -14.73
C SER A 36 -5.73 1.28 -13.36
N GLU A 37 -5.68 2.61 -13.29
CA GLU A 37 -5.97 3.37 -12.07
C GLU A 37 -7.39 3.07 -11.53
N GLY A 38 -8.40 2.96 -12.40
CA GLY A 38 -9.76 2.61 -11.99
C GLY A 38 -9.88 1.21 -11.38
N ALA A 39 -9.12 0.24 -11.92
CA ALA A 39 -9.07 -1.11 -11.36
C ALA A 39 -8.30 -1.14 -10.03
N ALA A 40 -7.27 -0.30 -9.88
CA ALA A 40 -6.55 -0.12 -8.63
C ALA A 40 -7.45 0.47 -7.54
N TRP A 41 -8.22 1.52 -7.85
CA TRP A 41 -9.22 2.06 -6.92
C TRP A 41 -10.30 1.04 -6.56
N ALA A 42 -10.79 0.27 -7.53
CA ALA A 42 -11.75 -0.80 -7.27
C ALA A 42 -11.18 -1.86 -6.30
N TRP A 43 -9.92 -2.26 -6.48
CA TRP A 43 -9.23 -3.15 -5.56
C TRP A 43 -9.08 -2.53 -4.16
N TYR A 44 -8.66 -1.27 -4.09
CA TYR A 44 -8.46 -0.53 -2.84
C TYR A 44 -9.73 -0.48 -1.97
N HIS A 45 -10.89 -0.33 -2.61
CA HIS A 45 -12.18 -0.27 -1.92
C HIS A 45 -12.82 -1.63 -1.65
N ASN A 46 -12.69 -2.57 -2.59
CA ASN A 46 -13.54 -3.74 -2.65
C ASN A 46 -12.82 -5.06 -2.33
N TYR A 47 -11.49 -5.06 -2.18
CA TYR A 47 -10.72 -6.28 -1.96
C TYR A 47 -10.30 -6.44 -0.49
N PRO A 48 -10.94 -7.32 0.28
CA PRO A 48 -10.52 -7.62 1.65
C PRO A 48 -9.24 -8.45 1.65
N ILE A 49 -8.22 -8.02 2.39
CA ILE A 49 -6.94 -8.73 2.49
C ILE A 49 -7.04 -9.72 3.64
N ALA A 50 -7.20 -11.01 3.31
CA ALA A 50 -7.32 -12.08 4.31
C ALA A 50 -6.11 -12.13 5.27
N ALA A 51 -4.90 -11.84 4.76
CA ALA A 51 -3.67 -11.78 5.55
C ALA A 51 -3.70 -10.69 6.64
N LEU A 52 -4.51 -9.64 6.45
CA LEU A 52 -4.64 -8.49 7.36
C LEU A 52 -5.99 -8.51 8.08
N GLY A 53 -6.49 -9.71 8.39
CA GLY A 53 -7.74 -9.91 9.11
C GLY A 53 -9.00 -9.67 8.27
N GLY A 54 -8.90 -9.76 6.94
CA GLY A 54 -10.04 -9.56 6.03
C GLY A 54 -10.46 -8.10 5.88
N ARG A 55 -9.60 -7.15 6.24
CA ARG A 55 -9.86 -5.71 6.12
C ARG A 55 -9.52 -5.23 4.71
N THR A 56 -10.26 -4.24 4.23
CA THR A 56 -9.92 -3.59 2.96
C THR A 56 -8.75 -2.62 3.16
N PRO A 57 -7.97 -2.32 2.11
CA PRO A 57 -6.91 -1.32 2.12
C PRO A 57 -7.36 0.02 2.72
N GLN A 58 -8.56 0.47 2.37
CA GLN A 58 -9.16 1.67 2.92
C GLN A 58 -9.37 1.60 4.43
N GLN A 59 -9.80 0.46 4.96
CA GLN A 59 -9.96 0.30 6.40
C GLN A 59 -8.61 0.33 7.10
N LEU A 60 -7.59 -0.33 6.57
CA LEU A 60 -6.24 -0.33 7.14
C LEU A 60 -5.65 1.08 7.20
N VAL A 61 -5.78 1.85 6.12
CA VAL A 61 -5.36 3.25 6.05
C VAL A 61 -6.10 4.11 7.10
N LYS A 62 -7.42 3.95 7.22
CA LYS A 62 -8.22 4.67 8.25
C LYS A 62 -7.83 4.30 9.68
N ASP A 63 -7.49 3.05 9.92
CA ASP A 63 -7.16 2.51 11.25
C ASP A 63 -5.69 2.75 11.63
N ARG A 64 -4.93 3.54 10.85
CA ARG A 64 -3.48 3.77 11.00
C ARG A 64 -2.62 2.51 10.84
N HIS A 65 -3.17 1.46 10.26
CA HIS A 65 -2.51 0.20 9.92
C HIS A 65 -2.05 0.17 8.45
N ALA A 66 -1.71 1.33 7.89
CA ALA A 66 -1.16 1.40 6.53
C ALA A 66 0.22 0.72 6.44
N ASP A 67 1.00 0.69 7.52
CA ASP A 67 2.31 0.04 7.58
C ASP A 67 2.21 -1.47 7.28
N ASP A 68 1.27 -2.18 7.91
CA ASP A 68 1.00 -3.60 7.66
C ASP A 68 0.61 -3.88 6.20
N LEU A 69 -0.16 -2.97 5.60
CA LEU A 69 -0.56 -3.05 4.20
C LEU A 69 0.64 -2.88 3.27
N LEU A 70 1.50 -1.93 3.58
CA LEU A 70 2.66 -1.62 2.76
C LEU A 70 3.76 -2.69 2.87
N GLU A 71 3.95 -3.26 4.06
CA GLU A 71 4.77 -4.46 4.27
C GLU A 71 4.24 -5.63 3.45
N TYR A 72 2.92 -5.87 3.47
CA TYR A 72 2.28 -6.90 2.64
C TYR A 72 2.54 -6.68 1.14
N LEU A 73 2.37 -5.45 0.64
CA LEU A 73 2.64 -5.10 -0.75
C LEU A 73 4.13 -5.23 -1.10
N SER A 74 5.02 -4.84 -0.19
CA SER A 74 6.47 -4.99 -0.37
C SER A 74 6.91 -6.45 -0.37
N HIS A 75 6.24 -7.30 0.42
CA HIS A 75 6.43 -8.75 0.37
C HIS A 75 5.91 -9.35 -0.95
N ALA A 76 4.76 -8.90 -1.45
CA ALA A 76 4.21 -9.34 -2.72
C ALA A 76 5.13 -8.96 -3.90
N ASP A 77 5.73 -7.77 -3.88
CA ASP A 77 6.71 -7.30 -4.86
C ASP A 77 7.98 -8.17 -4.86
N ARG A 78 8.52 -8.49 -3.67
CA ARG A 78 9.69 -9.38 -3.50
C ARG A 78 9.43 -10.82 -3.95
N GLY A 79 8.18 -11.28 -3.94
CA GLY A 79 7.79 -12.61 -4.41
C GLY A 79 7.55 -12.72 -5.92
N GLY A 80 7.57 -11.59 -6.64
CA GLY A 80 7.01 -11.47 -8.00
C GLY A 80 7.96 -10.94 -9.08
N TYR A 81 9.28 -11.06 -8.91
CA TYR A 81 10.24 -10.87 -10.00
C TYR A 81 11.29 -11.99 -10.01
N SER A 82 11.01 -13.02 -10.80
CA SER A 82 12.01 -13.84 -11.50
C SER A 82 11.45 -14.24 -12.85
#